data_AF-A0A7V9N951-F1
#
_entry.id   AF-A0A7V9N951-F1
#
_cell.length_a   1.000
_cell.length_b   1.000
_cell.length_c   1.000
_cell.angle_alpha   90.00
_cell.angle_beta   90.00
_cell.angle_gamma   90.00
#
_symmetry.space_group_name_H-M   'P 1'
#
loop_
_entity.id
_entity.type
_entity.pdbx_description
1 polymer ?
#
loop_
_entity_poly.entity_id
_entity_poly.type
_entity_poly.pdbx_seq_one_letter_code
_entity_poly.pdbx_strand_id
1 'polypeptide(L)'
;MSATVQAPPNRIVKLWRDDEGDWTWTYLERDAEVELQSNDSWPSREAAHRAAELAYPGVEVWEPRTSGADAGDEVDRKREALLLLFALALLGLLFWGLRGRDVGRRD
;
A
#
# COMPACT_ATOMS: atom_id res chain seq x y z
N MET A 1 -33.75 29.09 4.22
CA MET A 1 -33.44 27.85 3.47
C MET A 1 -32.40 27.11 4.29
N SER A 2 -32.83 26.18 5.14
CA SER A 2 -31.92 25.40 5.98
C SER A 2 -31.41 24.22 5.16
N ALA A 3 -30.09 24.09 5.04
CA ALA A 3 -29.46 22.92 4.43
C ALA A 3 -29.74 21.72 5.34
N THR A 4 -30.49 20.73 4.83
CA THR A 4 -30.66 19.45 5.50
C THR A 4 -29.29 18.77 5.53
N VAL A 5 -28.66 18.70 6.70
CA VAL A 5 -27.50 17.85 6.92
C VAL A 5 -28.02 16.41 6.81
N GLN A 6 -27.81 15.78 5.67
CA GLN A 6 -28.20 14.40 5.43
C GLN A 6 -27.45 13.53 6.46
N ALA A 7 -28.19 12.86 7.33
CA ALA A 7 -27.60 11.91 8.26
C ALA A 7 -26.78 10.89 7.43
N PRO A 8 -25.55 10.56 7.84
CA PRO A 8 -24.74 9.59 7.11
C PRO A 8 -25.55 8.29 6.98
N PRO A 9 -25.47 7.58 5.84
CA PRO A 9 -26.22 6.35 5.68
C PRO A 9 -25.86 5.38 6.79
N ASN A 10 -26.87 4.65 7.25
CA ASN A 10 -26.74 3.76 8.40
C ASN A 10 -25.80 2.57 8.16
N ARG A 11 -25.42 2.37 6.90
CA ARG A 11 -24.62 1.28 6.38
C ARG A 11 -23.51 1.87 5.54
N ILE A 12 -22.27 1.53 5.86
CA ILE A 12 -21.10 1.94 5.10
C ILE A 12 -20.15 0.76 4.92
N VAL A 13 -19.40 0.76 3.83
CA VAL A 13 -18.21 -0.09 3.69
C VAL A 13 -16.99 0.79 3.88
N LYS A 14 -16.28 0.60 5.00
CA LYS A 14 -15.02 1.28 5.27
C LYS A 14 -13.90 0.59 4.50
N LEU A 15 -13.30 1.26 3.52
CA LEU A 15 -12.15 0.77 2.75
C LEU A 15 -10.85 1.37 3.32
N TRP A 16 -9.84 0.56 3.59
CA TRP A 16 -8.58 1.00 4.22
C TRP A 16 -7.41 0.09 3.85
N ARG A 17 -6.17 0.54 4.10
CA ARG A 17 -4.97 -0.30 3.97
C ARG A 17 -4.60 -0.93 5.30
N ASP A 18 -4.32 -2.22 5.30
CA ASP A 18 -3.80 -2.93 6.47
C ASP A 18 -2.31 -2.63 6.73
N ASP A 19 -1.77 -3.27 7.77
CA ASP A 19 -0.38 -3.09 8.20
C ASP A 19 0.64 -3.68 7.19
N GLU A 20 0.20 -4.55 6.28
CA GLU A 20 1.01 -5.13 5.20
C GLU A 20 1.00 -4.25 3.95
N GLY A 21 0.16 -3.20 3.93
CA GLY A 21 0.01 -2.27 2.83
C GLY A 21 -1.02 -2.70 1.79
N ASP A 22 -1.68 -3.85 1.99
CA ASP A 22 -2.76 -4.32 1.15
C ASP A 22 -4.07 -3.61 1.52
N TRP A 23 -4.96 -3.51 0.55
CA TRP A 23 -6.28 -2.93 0.74
C TRP A 23 -7.26 -3.97 1.26
N THR A 24 -8.05 -3.60 2.25
CA THR A 24 -9.15 -4.41 2.79
C THR A 24 -10.35 -3.53 3.08
N TRP A 25 -11.48 -4.14 3.44
CA TRP A 25 -12.69 -3.41 3.80
C TRP A 25 -13.42 -4.03 4.99
N THR A 26 -14.23 -3.19 5.65
CA THR A 26 -15.12 -3.57 6.75
C THR A 26 -16.50 -3.00 6.49
N TYR A 27 -17.53 -3.84 6.48
CA TYR A 27 -18.92 -3.38 6.47
C TYR A 27 -19.35 -3.01 7.89
N LEU A 28 -20.01 -1.86 8.02
CA LEU A 28 -20.51 -1.31 9.28
C LEU A 28 -21.99 -0.97 9.13
N GLU A 29 -22.84 -1.51 10.00
CA GLU A 29 -24.25 -1.12 10.15
C GLU A 29 -24.52 -0.69 11.59
N ARG A 30 -24.74 0.62 11.80
CA ARG A 30 -24.77 1.19 13.15
C ARG A 30 -26.03 0.80 13.92
N ASP A 31 -27.18 0.78 13.26
CA ASP A 31 -28.46 0.41 13.88
C ASP A 31 -28.45 -1.02 14.46
N ALA A 32 -27.71 -1.92 13.80
CA ALA A 32 -27.66 -3.33 14.16
C ALA A 32 -26.40 -3.71 14.97
N GLU A 33 -25.50 -2.74 15.22
CA GLU A 33 -24.17 -2.98 15.81
C GLU A 33 -23.40 -4.08 15.07
N VAL A 34 -23.49 -4.12 13.74
CA VAL A 34 -22.82 -5.12 12.90
C VAL A 34 -21.52 -4.57 12.35
N GLU A 35 -20.45 -5.35 12.54
CA GLU A 35 -19.14 -5.16 11.94
C GLU A 35 -18.68 -6.45 11.27
N LEU A 36 -18.48 -6.41 9.95
CA LEU A 36 -18.04 -7.56 9.16
C LEU A 36 -16.81 -7.20 8.35
N GLN A 37 -15.68 -7.77 8.72
CA GLN A 37 -14.42 -7.60 8.01
C GLN A 37 -14.36 -8.51 6.78
N SER A 38 -13.71 -8.04 5.72
CA SER A 38 -13.34 -8.88 4.58
C SER A 38 -12.47 -10.05 5.01
N ASN A 39 -12.67 -11.21 4.39
CA ASN A 39 -11.80 -12.37 4.56
C ASN A 39 -10.51 -12.28 3.74
N ASP A 40 -10.48 -11.40 2.73
CA ASP A 40 -9.37 -11.22 1.80
C ASP A 40 -8.81 -9.80 1.87
N SER A 41 -7.57 -9.64 1.44
CA SER A 41 -6.90 -8.38 1.14
C SER A 41 -6.54 -8.31 -0.35
N TRP A 42 -6.34 -7.10 -0.87
CA TRP A 42 -6.07 -6.87 -2.28
C TRP A 42 -4.89 -5.92 -2.48
N PRO A 43 -4.06 -6.14 -3.50
CA PRO A 43 -2.89 -5.28 -3.76
C PRO A 43 -3.27 -3.88 -4.30
N SER A 44 -4.54 -3.64 -4.63
CA SER A 44 -4.99 -2.35 -5.15
C SER A 44 -6.33 -1.91 -4.58
N ARG A 45 -6.46 -0.59 -4.44
CA ARG A 45 -7.67 0.08 -3.97
C ARG A 45 -8.86 -0.29 -4.83
N GLU A 46 -8.71 -0.26 -6.15
CA GLU A 46 -9.77 -0.53 -7.12
C GLU A 46 -10.23 -1.99 -7.05
N ALA A 47 -9.33 -2.94 -6.75
CA ALA A 47 -9.71 -4.34 -6.58
C ALA A 47 -10.53 -4.54 -5.30
N ALA A 48 -10.07 -3.97 -4.18
CA ALA A 48 -10.81 -4.00 -2.92
C ALA A 48 -12.17 -3.29 -3.01
N HIS A 49 -12.24 -2.15 -3.71
CA HIS A 49 -13.49 -1.43 -3.96
C HIS A 49 -14.49 -2.28 -4.76
N ARG A 50 -14.05 -2.89 -5.87
CA ARG A 50 -14.93 -3.78 -6.66
C ARG A 50 -15.39 -4.99 -5.86
N ALA A 51 -14.52 -5.56 -5.03
CA ALA A 51 -14.90 -6.68 -4.15
C ALA A 51 -15.95 -6.25 -3.12
N ALA A 52 -15.79 -5.07 -2.52
CA ALA A 52 -16.77 -4.46 -1.64
C ALA A 52 -18.12 -4.22 -2.35
N GLU A 53 -18.11 -3.64 -3.55
CA GLU A 53 -19.33 -3.40 -4.34
C GLU A 53 -20.03 -4.71 -4.73
N LEU A 54 -19.27 -5.77 -4.99
CA LEU A 54 -19.83 -7.09 -5.28
C LEU A 54 -20.49 -7.71 -4.04
N ALA A 55 -19.86 -7.57 -2.87
CA ALA A 55 -20.37 -8.12 -1.62
C ALA A 55 -21.58 -7.32 -1.07
N TYR A 56 -21.53 -5.99 -1.19
CA TYR A 56 -22.54 -5.07 -0.68
C TYR A 56 -22.98 -4.03 -1.74
N PRO A 57 -23.77 -4.46 -2.74
CA PRO A 57 -24.21 -3.56 -3.81
C PRO A 57 -25.01 -2.37 -3.29
N GLY A 58 -24.65 -1.16 -3.74
CA GLY A 58 -25.36 0.07 -3.42
C GLY A 58 -25.12 0.62 -2.01
N VAL A 59 -24.24 0.00 -1.22
CA VAL A 59 -23.78 0.55 0.06
C VAL A 59 -22.68 1.59 -0.22
N GLU A 60 -22.71 2.72 0.48
CA GLU A 60 -21.68 3.76 0.34
C GLU A 60 -20.32 3.22 0.79
N VAL A 61 -19.32 3.34 -0.09
CA VAL A 61 -17.93 3.03 0.25
C VAL A 61 -17.27 4.30 0.79
N TRP A 62 -16.82 4.24 2.03
CA TRP A 62 -16.13 5.32 2.72
C TRP A 62 -14.66 4.99 2.92
N GLU A 63 -13.78 5.88 2.49
CA GLU A 63 -12.35 5.79 2.76
C GLU A 63 -11.99 6.80 3.84
N PRO A 64 -11.44 6.35 4.98
CA PRO A 64 -10.82 7.26 5.93
C PRO A 64 -9.76 8.05 5.17
N ARG A 65 -9.81 9.38 5.25
CA ARG A 65 -8.67 10.21 4.80
C ARG A 65 -7.51 9.89 5.73
N THR A 66 -6.70 8.90 5.39
CA THR A 66 -5.44 8.64 6.06
C THR A 66 -4.54 9.82 5.74
N SER A 67 -4.44 10.77 6.67
CA SER A 67 -3.51 11.91 6.63
C SER A 67 -2.02 11.51 6.63
N GLY A 68 -1.65 10.33 6.11
CA GLY A 68 -0.29 9.80 6.08
C GLY A 68 0.04 8.90 4.88
N ALA A 69 -0.85 8.78 3.89
CA ALA A 69 -0.63 7.90 2.73
C ALA A 69 0.52 8.33 1.79
N ASP A 70 1.12 9.51 1.99
CA ASP A 70 2.37 9.93 1.30
C ASP A 70 3.65 9.29 1.88
N ALA A 71 3.59 8.63 3.06
CA ALA A 71 4.78 8.08 3.70
C ALA A 71 5.20 6.69 3.18
N GLY A 72 4.27 5.91 2.61
CA GLY A 72 4.55 4.55 2.13
C GLY A 72 5.31 4.52 0.79
N ASP A 73 4.96 5.41 -0.13
CA ASP A 73 5.59 5.52 -1.46
C ASP A 73 7.06 5.96 -1.39
N GLU A 74 7.50 6.57 -0.28
CA GLU A 74 8.88 6.99 -0.07
C GLU A 74 9.75 5.81 0.40
N VAL A 75 9.20 4.87 1.16
CA VAL A 75 9.97 3.74 1.73
C VAL A 75 10.28 2.70 0.64
N ASP A 76 9.32 2.38 -0.23
CA ASP A 76 9.55 1.45 -1.34
C ASP A 76 10.53 2.01 -2.38
N ARG A 77 10.43 3.30 -2.73
CA ARG A 77 11.40 3.96 -3.60
C ARG A 77 12.82 3.97 -3.01
N LYS A 78 12.95 4.18 -1.69
CA LYS A 78 14.25 4.17 -1.01
C LYS A 78 14.88 2.79 -1.01
N ARG A 79 14.10 1.72 -0.87
CA ARG A 79 14.61 0.33 -0.94
C ARG A 79 15.16 0.00 -2.34
N GLU A 80 14.46 0.35 -3.40
CA GLU A 80 14.96 0.13 -4.77
C GLU A 80 16.23 0.92 -5.07
N ALA A 81 16.29 2.20 -4.67
CA ALA A 81 17.47 3.04 -4.87
C ALA A 81 18.69 2.49 -4.11
N LEU A 82 18.52 2.00 -2.89
CA LEU A 82 19.58 1.36 -2.12
C LEU A 82 20.08 0.07 -2.77
N LEU A 83 19.18 -0.76 -3.30
CA LEU A 83 19.57 -1.98 -4.01
C LEU A 83 20.37 -1.68 -5.28
N LEU A 84 19.98 -0.65 -6.04
CA LEU A 84 20.73 -0.23 -7.23
C LEU A 84 22.13 0.29 -6.87
N LEU A 85 22.24 1.11 -5.82
CA LEU A 85 23.53 1.59 -5.33
C LEU A 85 24.42 0.42 -4.86
N PHE A 86 23.85 -0.54 -4.14
CA PHE A 86 24.58 -1.72 -3.68
C PHE A 86 25.03 -2.60 -4.85
N ALA A 87 24.17 -2.82 -5.85
CA ALA A 87 24.51 -3.57 -7.06
C ALA A 87 25.63 -2.87 -7.86
N LEU A 88 25.59 -1.54 -7.99
CA LEU A 88 26.65 -0.76 -8.63
C LEU A 88 27.97 -0.84 -7.86
N ALA A 89 27.93 -0.80 -6.53
CA ALA A 89 29.12 -0.95 -5.69
C ALA A 89 29.75 -2.34 -5.86
N LEU A 90 28.94 -3.41 -5.89
CA LEU A 90 29.41 -4.77 -6.14
C LEU A 90 30.04 -4.92 -7.54
N LEU A 91 29.41 -4.34 -8.57
CA LEU A 91 29.96 -4.33 -9.92
C LEU A 91 31.30 -3.59 -9.99
N GLY A 92 31.41 -2.44 -9.33
CA GLY A 92 32.66 -1.69 -9.23
C GLY A 92 33.77 -2.50 -8.56
N LEU A 93 33.47 -3.17 -7.45
CA LEU A 93 34.44 -4.03 -6.74
C LEU A 93 34.90 -5.21 -7.58
N LEU A 94 33.99 -5.87 -8.31
CA LEU A 94 34.35 -6.95 -9.23
C LEU A 94 35.28 -6.46 -10.35
N PHE A 95 34.97 -5.29 -10.92
CA PHE A 95 35.78 -4.70 -11.99
C PHE A 95 37.16 -4.27 -11.51
N TRP A 96 37.27 -3.77 -10.27
CA TRP A 96 38.53 -3.35 -9.66
C TRP A 96 39.38 -4.55 -9.22
N GLY A 97 38.75 -5.57 -8.64
CA GLY A 97 39.42 -6.82 -8.23
C GLY A 97 39.99 -7.64 -9.39
N LEU A 98 39.34 -7.59 -10.56
CA LEU A 98 39.84 -8.25 -11.78
C LEU A 98 40.99 -7.48 -12.45
N ARG A 99 41.09 -6.16 -12.25
CA ARG A 99 42.10 -5.31 -12.89
C ARG A 99 43.39 -5.15 -12.06
N GLY A 100 43.35 -5.43 -10.76
CA GLY A 100 44.48 -5.25 -9.83
C GLY A 100 45.51 -6.38 -9.77
N ARG A 101 45.37 -7.45 -10.58
CA ARG A 101 46.27 -8.63 -10.52
C ARG A 101 47.44 -8.61 -11.52
N ASP A 102 47.74 -7.44 -12.10
CA ASP A 102 48.87 -7.23 -13.01
C ASP A 102 49.74 -6.04 -12.55
N VAL A 103 50.32 -6.12 -11.34
CA VAL A 103 51.47 -5.29 -10.98
C VAL A 103 52.46 -6.12 -10.16
N GLY A 104 53.59 -6.45 -10.79
CA GLY A 104 54.87 -6.55 -10.08
C GLY A 104 55.54 -7.92 -10.02
N ARG A 105 55.79 -8.58 -11.17
CA ARG A 105 56.99 -9.41 -11.32
C ARG A 105 57.96 -8.67 -12.23
N ARG A 106 58.94 -8.00 -11.63
CA ARG A 106 60.16 -7.56 -12.29
C ARG A 106 61.31 -8.07 -11.46
N ASP A 107 62.21 -8.75 -12.16
CA ASP A 107 63.47 -9.33 -11.71
C ASP A 107 64.44 -8.26 -11.17
#